data_AF-A0A7R7GG06-F1
#
_entry.id   AF-A0A7R7GG06-F1
#
_cell.length_a   1.000
_cell.length_b   1.000
_cell.length_c   1.000
_cell.angle_alpha   90.00
_cell.angle_beta   90.00
_cell.angle_gamma   90.00
#
_symmetry.space_group_name_H-M   'P 1'
#
loop_
_entity.id
_entity.type
_entity.pdbx_description
1 polymer ?
#
loop_
_entity_poly.entity_id
_entity_poly.type
_entity_poly.pdbx_seq_one_letter_code
_entity_poly.pdbx_strand_id
1 'polypeptide(L)'
;MKKIIMNMVATLATALFLTTNTHACITSESESNDTESQANTGICSGTTVEGNLSRGDIDWFVFDVAQAGSIDISLNHNSRDDFDWALYKTSGGAVATGETGSAPETGRYEASSAETYFLKLTRYSGRGWYDLNVSFPNTGDGGDNGGGGADCGYGIRPSKPNNLTSYVTGSESDSCTNLTQSDGAVLLMGGGSDVDSAFSNRVVGHVGSNADVVVLRTSGSDGYNSYLQGLMAADSVITLIVDTRNKANEDYVDWVIRSAEFVFVAGGDQSDYLNQWSGTKVQSALQHVFDKGGVIGGTSAGMALMADSVYDPDGILGAISEEVVTDYCHETLNFSNGILSIPMLNNALTDTHFAERDRMGRTVVSLAQHSTDHFAIAADENTSLFVTSNNSGVVNGSGNVYVFRETASTQRQLLTCGSPVQYSNVQRIRLSPGNTINLSTFSHSGSAIDISINGNNNNFYSPLNPY
;
A
#
# COMPACT_ATOMS: atom_id res chain seq x y z
N MET A 1 -38.04 40.08 65.49
CA MET A 1 -37.50 38.77 65.91
C MET A 1 -38.27 37.72 65.10
N LYS A 2 -37.74 36.87 64.22
CA LYS A 2 -36.39 36.33 63.97
C LYS A 2 -36.11 36.30 62.45
N LYS A 3 -34.82 36.20 62.17
CA LYS A 3 -34.10 36.31 60.89
C LYS A 3 -33.79 34.91 60.33
N ILE A 4 -33.84 34.76 58.99
CA ILE A 4 -32.93 33.96 58.10
C ILE A 4 -33.03 32.41 58.34
N ILE A 5 -32.87 31.44 57.44
CA ILE A 5 -31.87 31.20 56.40
C ILE A 5 -32.40 30.17 55.39
N MET A 6 -32.15 30.46 54.12
CA MET A 6 -32.24 29.56 52.97
C MET A 6 -30.97 28.71 52.92
N ASN A 7 -31.08 27.39 53.14
CA ASN A 7 -29.93 26.48 53.01
C ASN A 7 -29.78 26.04 51.55
N MET A 8 -28.86 26.68 50.83
CA MET A 8 -28.19 26.09 49.68
C MET A 8 -27.28 24.95 50.18
N VAL A 9 -27.52 23.74 49.71
CA VAL A 9 -26.53 22.65 49.81
C VAL A 9 -25.55 22.84 48.66
N ALA A 10 -24.37 23.39 48.98
CA ALA A 10 -23.23 23.42 48.07
C ALA A 10 -22.50 22.07 48.16
N THR A 11 -22.62 21.25 47.13
CA THR A 11 -21.84 20.01 47.01
C THR A 11 -20.40 20.37 46.66
N LEU A 12 -19.51 20.22 47.63
CA LEU A 12 -18.07 20.41 47.46
C LEU A 12 -17.50 19.21 46.72
N ALA A 13 -17.30 19.32 45.40
CA ALA A 13 -16.57 18.32 44.63
C ALA A 13 -15.09 18.41 44.97
N THR A 14 -14.58 17.43 45.73
CA THR A 14 -13.15 17.25 45.95
C THR A 14 -12.52 16.73 44.66
N ALA A 15 -11.83 17.60 43.92
CA ALA A 15 -11.03 17.19 42.78
C ALA A 15 -9.81 16.40 43.30
N LEU A 16 -9.88 15.08 43.22
CA LEU A 16 -8.71 14.22 43.38
C LEU A 16 -7.88 14.39 42.11
N PHE A 17 -6.76 15.12 42.20
CA PHE A 17 -5.77 15.14 41.13
C PHE A 17 -5.13 13.76 41.06
N LEU A 18 -5.62 12.91 40.14
CA LEU A 18 -4.87 11.76 39.66
C LEU A 18 -3.67 12.32 38.88
N THR A 19 -2.51 12.28 39.51
CA THR A 19 -1.24 12.51 38.84
C THR A 19 -1.00 11.29 37.95
N THR A 20 -1.36 11.39 36.68
CA THR A 20 -0.86 10.45 35.67
C THR A 20 0.62 10.76 35.48
N ASN A 21 1.49 10.01 36.16
CA ASN A 21 2.90 10.02 35.81
C ASN A 21 3.02 9.37 34.43
N THR A 22 3.04 10.18 33.38
CA THR A 22 3.43 9.74 32.05
C THR A 22 4.92 9.42 32.10
N HIS A 23 5.25 8.19 32.46
CA HIS A 23 6.61 7.69 32.33
C HIS A 23 6.89 7.46 30.84
N ALA A 24 8.04 7.93 30.35
CA ALA A 24 8.48 7.64 29.00
C ALA A 24 8.74 6.13 28.86
N CYS A 25 8.31 5.54 27.74
CA CYS A 25 8.59 4.15 27.44
C CYS A 25 10.10 3.92 27.38
N ILE A 26 10.60 2.92 28.11
CA ILE A 26 11.99 2.51 27.98
C ILE A 26 12.14 1.70 26.69
N THR A 27 13.22 1.95 25.94
CA THR A 27 13.61 1.16 24.76
C THR A 27 14.95 0.46 24.96
N SER A 28 15.56 0.65 26.12
CA SER A 28 16.76 -0.04 26.55
C SER A 28 16.69 -0.24 28.05
N GLU A 29 17.27 -1.32 28.55
CA GLU A 29 17.41 -1.56 29.98
C GLU A 29 18.29 -0.49 30.64
N SER A 30 18.17 -0.37 31.96
CA SER A 30 19.02 0.49 32.77
C SER A 30 19.61 -0.30 33.93
N GLU A 31 20.92 -0.40 33.91
CA GLU A 31 21.70 -1.15 34.89
C GLU A 31 22.01 -0.34 36.16
N SER A 32 22.02 -0.92 37.37
CA SER A 32 21.75 -2.33 37.68
C SER A 32 20.28 -2.57 38.04
N ASN A 33 19.65 -3.56 37.38
CA ASN A 33 18.30 -4.07 37.62
C ASN A 33 18.31 -5.57 38.03
N ASP A 34 19.42 -6.02 38.63
CA ASP A 34 19.69 -7.39 39.11
C ASP A 34 18.70 -7.96 40.14
N THR A 35 17.82 -7.11 40.68
CA THR A 35 16.86 -7.49 41.74
C THR A 35 15.49 -6.92 41.43
N GLU A 36 14.43 -7.60 41.90
CA GLU A 36 13.04 -7.14 41.78
C GLU A 36 12.84 -5.70 42.31
N SER A 37 13.55 -5.32 43.38
CA SER A 37 13.49 -3.97 43.95
C SER A 37 14.14 -2.88 43.08
N GLN A 38 14.97 -3.28 42.12
CA GLN A 38 15.65 -2.43 41.15
C GLN A 38 15.08 -2.61 39.73
N ALA A 39 13.94 -3.28 39.61
CA ALA A 39 13.32 -3.56 38.33
C ALA A 39 13.16 -2.27 37.50
N ASN A 40 13.53 -2.35 36.22
CA ASN A 40 13.29 -1.25 35.30
C ASN A 40 11.79 -0.99 35.17
N THR A 41 11.40 0.25 35.42
CA THR A 41 10.03 0.75 35.26
C THR A 41 9.86 1.34 33.86
N GLY A 42 8.61 1.49 33.41
CA GLY A 42 8.33 2.16 32.14
C GLY A 42 8.38 1.24 30.92
N ILE A 43 8.24 -0.07 31.09
CA ILE A 43 7.86 -0.94 29.97
C ILE A 43 6.49 -0.49 29.47
N CYS A 44 6.42 -0.22 28.18
CA CYS A 44 5.17 0.03 27.47
C CYS A 44 4.76 -1.23 26.70
N SER A 45 3.47 -1.55 26.75
CA SER A 45 2.88 -2.68 26.01
C SER A 45 3.29 -2.62 24.53
N GLY A 46 3.87 -3.72 24.02
CA GLY A 46 4.30 -3.85 22.64
C GLY A 46 5.60 -3.10 22.28
N THR A 47 6.24 -2.41 23.23
CA THR A 47 7.52 -1.71 23.00
C THR A 47 8.70 -2.65 23.29
N THR A 48 9.63 -2.76 22.35
CA THR A 48 10.85 -3.55 22.55
C THR A 48 11.83 -2.81 23.45
N VAL A 49 12.36 -3.54 24.43
CA VAL A 49 13.44 -3.10 25.32
C VAL A 49 14.70 -3.88 24.96
N GLU A 50 15.71 -3.17 24.48
CA GLU A 50 17.03 -3.73 24.19
C GLU A 50 17.82 -3.92 25.50
N GLY A 51 18.47 -5.05 25.66
CA GLY A 51 19.35 -5.28 26.80
C GLY A 51 20.47 -6.27 26.50
N ASN A 52 21.24 -6.63 27.52
CA ASN A 52 22.37 -7.53 27.43
C ASN A 52 22.46 -8.42 28.66
N LEU A 53 22.40 -9.74 28.47
CA LEU A 53 22.61 -10.69 29.55
C LEU A 53 24.02 -11.26 29.53
N SER A 54 24.68 -11.16 30.68
CA SER A 54 26.00 -11.73 30.92
C SER A 54 26.00 -12.79 32.05
N ARG A 55 27.18 -13.24 32.49
CA ARG A 55 27.25 -14.32 33.50
C ARG A 55 27.04 -13.73 34.89
N GLY A 56 25.96 -14.14 35.55
CA GLY A 56 25.59 -13.70 36.89
C GLY A 56 24.62 -12.51 36.92
N ASP A 57 24.19 -12.11 35.73
CA ASP A 57 23.32 -11.00 35.39
C ASP A 57 21.85 -11.43 35.43
N ILE A 58 20.96 -10.58 35.97
CA ILE A 58 19.53 -10.88 36.06
C ILE A 58 18.68 -9.62 35.83
N ASP A 59 18.06 -9.48 34.67
CA ASP A 59 17.27 -8.28 34.42
C ASP A 59 15.85 -8.41 34.95
N TRP A 60 15.48 -7.51 35.85
CA TRP A 60 14.10 -7.34 36.29
C TRP A 60 13.44 -6.14 35.63
N PHE A 61 12.16 -6.33 35.29
CA PHE A 61 11.27 -5.31 34.76
C PHE A 61 9.95 -5.30 35.52
N VAL A 62 9.30 -4.14 35.61
CA VAL A 62 7.98 -3.99 36.24
C VAL A 62 7.04 -3.18 35.35
N PHE A 63 5.80 -3.65 35.23
CA PHE A 63 4.76 -3.00 34.46
C PHE A 63 3.38 -3.25 35.06
N ASP A 64 2.48 -2.30 34.84
CA ASP A 64 1.10 -2.37 35.31
C ASP A 64 0.20 -2.87 34.19
N VAL A 65 -0.56 -3.93 34.46
CA VAL A 65 -1.65 -4.37 33.58
C VAL A 65 -2.92 -3.77 34.13
N ALA A 66 -3.60 -2.95 33.34
CA ALA A 66 -4.65 -2.09 33.87
C ALA A 66 -6.05 -2.72 33.84
N GLN A 67 -6.22 -3.84 33.12
CA GLN A 67 -7.46 -4.62 33.08
C GLN A 67 -7.19 -6.09 32.73
N ALA A 68 -8.20 -6.94 32.87
CA ALA A 68 -8.08 -8.34 32.46
C ALA A 68 -7.75 -8.46 30.95
N GLY A 69 -6.92 -9.44 30.58
CA GLY A 69 -6.51 -9.72 29.20
C GLY A 69 -5.14 -10.39 29.09
N SER A 70 -4.68 -10.65 27.87
CA SER A 70 -3.44 -11.42 27.65
C SER A 70 -2.19 -10.59 27.90
N ILE A 71 -1.23 -11.18 28.62
CA ILE A 71 0.16 -10.74 28.69
C ILE A 71 0.95 -11.67 27.77
N ASP A 72 1.42 -11.14 26.66
CA ASP A 72 2.23 -11.86 25.67
C ASP A 72 3.70 -11.42 25.81
N ILE A 73 4.61 -12.38 25.93
CA ILE A 73 6.05 -12.15 26.12
C ILE A 73 6.80 -12.75 24.93
N SER A 74 7.77 -12.00 24.41
CA SER A 74 8.71 -12.43 23.39
C SER A 74 10.11 -11.95 23.76
N LEU A 75 11.02 -12.90 23.96
CA LEU A 75 12.42 -12.65 24.26
C LEU A 75 13.27 -13.14 23.08
N ASN A 76 13.74 -12.21 22.26
CA ASN A 76 14.63 -12.54 21.15
C ASN A 76 16.09 -12.40 21.57
N HIS A 77 16.96 -13.26 21.06
CA HIS A 77 18.39 -13.23 21.32
C HIS A 77 19.12 -13.98 20.20
N ASN A 78 20.45 -14.03 20.28
CA ASN A 78 21.23 -14.83 19.33
C ASN A 78 20.85 -16.33 19.44
N SER A 79 20.76 -17.03 18.32
CA SER A 79 20.44 -18.46 18.26
C SER A 79 21.46 -19.40 18.93
N ARG A 80 22.61 -18.85 19.35
CA ARG A 80 23.67 -19.57 20.07
C ARG A 80 23.62 -19.36 21.58
N ASP A 81 22.80 -18.41 22.02
CA ASP A 81 22.57 -18.06 23.42
C ASP A 81 21.22 -18.66 23.84
N ASP A 82 20.99 -18.75 25.15
CA ASP A 82 19.78 -19.35 25.72
C ASP A 82 19.39 -18.55 26.95
N PHE A 83 18.41 -17.67 26.78
CA PHE A 83 17.90 -16.79 27.81
C PHE A 83 16.44 -17.15 28.09
N ASP A 84 16.14 -17.28 29.38
CA ASP A 84 14.84 -17.67 29.90
C ASP A 84 14.11 -16.45 30.46
N TRP A 85 12.79 -16.53 30.58
CA TRP A 85 12.00 -15.53 31.29
C TRP A 85 10.98 -16.14 32.26
N ALA A 86 10.68 -15.40 33.32
CA ALA A 86 9.66 -15.77 34.29
C ALA A 86 8.82 -14.56 34.70
N LEU A 87 7.50 -14.66 34.54
CA LEU A 87 6.53 -13.64 34.89
C LEU A 87 6.01 -13.88 36.31
N TYR A 88 6.00 -12.85 37.14
CA TYR A 88 5.53 -12.86 38.52
C TYR A 88 4.43 -11.83 38.72
N LYS A 89 3.53 -12.13 39.65
CA LYS A 89 2.67 -11.13 40.30
C LYS A 89 3.43 -10.47 41.44
N THR A 90 2.83 -9.45 42.07
CA THR A 90 3.38 -8.79 43.28
C THR A 90 3.66 -9.73 44.47
N SER A 91 3.11 -10.95 44.47
CA SER A 91 3.44 -11.98 45.46
C SER A 91 3.24 -13.39 44.90
N GLY A 92 3.99 -14.36 45.41
CA GLY A 92 3.90 -15.77 45.01
C GLY A 92 5.04 -16.22 44.09
N GLY A 93 4.87 -17.39 43.48
CA GLY A 93 5.80 -17.90 42.47
C GLY A 93 5.50 -17.39 41.06
N ALA A 94 6.33 -17.77 40.09
CA ALA A 94 6.11 -17.42 38.68
C ALA A 94 4.75 -17.96 38.20
N VAL A 95 4.02 -17.13 37.47
CA VAL A 95 2.70 -17.43 36.90
C VAL A 95 2.78 -17.89 35.44
N ALA A 96 3.88 -17.58 34.76
CA ALA A 96 4.26 -18.12 33.45
C ALA A 96 5.79 -18.09 33.32
N THR A 97 6.35 -19.02 32.54
CA THR A 97 7.78 -19.08 32.24
C THR A 97 8.02 -19.49 30.78
N GLY A 98 9.11 -18.99 30.21
CA GLY A 98 9.78 -19.55 29.04
C GLY A 98 11.14 -20.05 29.50
N GLU A 99 11.40 -21.35 29.32
CA GLU A 99 12.66 -22.01 29.65
C GLU A 99 13.06 -22.98 28.50
N THR A 100 13.22 -22.42 27.32
CA THR A 100 13.44 -23.10 26.03
C THR A 100 14.54 -22.40 25.24
N GLY A 101 15.36 -23.16 24.51
CA GLY A 101 16.37 -22.58 23.62
C GLY A 101 15.83 -22.00 22.30
N SER A 102 14.58 -21.53 22.27
CA SER A 102 13.94 -20.93 21.08
C SER A 102 14.35 -19.46 20.94
N ALA A 103 14.48 -18.97 19.71
CA ALA A 103 14.74 -17.54 19.44
C ALA A 103 13.78 -17.04 18.35
N PRO A 104 12.77 -16.21 18.68
CA PRO A 104 12.45 -15.73 20.02
C PRO A 104 11.85 -16.82 20.91
N GLU A 105 12.10 -16.72 22.20
CA GLU A 105 11.35 -17.45 23.20
C GLU A 105 10.05 -16.70 23.53
N THR A 106 8.91 -17.40 23.46
CA THR A 106 7.59 -16.75 23.57
C THR A 106 6.68 -17.44 24.58
N GLY A 107 5.73 -16.69 25.14
CA GLY A 107 4.65 -17.26 25.95
C GLY A 107 3.54 -16.25 26.26
N ARG A 108 2.45 -16.78 26.83
CA ARG A 108 1.23 -16.03 27.12
C ARG A 108 0.73 -16.33 28.52
N TYR A 109 0.24 -15.32 29.22
CA TYR A 109 -0.49 -15.43 30.48
C TYR A 109 -1.78 -14.61 30.46
N GLU A 110 -2.91 -15.17 30.89
CA GLU A 110 -4.18 -14.46 30.94
C GLU A 110 -4.36 -13.76 32.31
N ALA A 111 -4.23 -12.43 32.32
CA ALA A 111 -4.46 -11.62 33.52
C ALA A 111 -5.97 -11.54 33.81
N SER A 112 -6.36 -11.87 35.04
CA SER A 112 -7.77 -11.88 35.45
C SER A 112 -8.32 -10.51 35.85
N SER A 113 -7.44 -9.54 36.12
CA SER A 113 -7.78 -8.23 36.66
C SER A 113 -6.58 -7.28 36.55
N ALA A 114 -6.83 -6.00 36.79
CA ALA A 114 -5.77 -5.00 36.91
C ALA A 114 -4.80 -5.38 38.04
N GLU A 115 -3.49 -5.48 37.72
CA GLU A 115 -2.45 -5.91 38.65
C GLU A 115 -1.06 -5.51 38.10
N THR A 116 -0.10 -5.26 38.99
CA THR A 116 1.31 -5.05 38.64
C THR A 116 2.01 -6.39 38.46
N TYR A 117 2.78 -6.53 37.39
CA TYR A 117 3.58 -7.71 37.08
C TYR A 117 5.06 -7.38 37.05
N PHE A 118 5.87 -8.38 37.40
CA PHE A 118 7.32 -8.34 37.30
C PHE A 118 7.79 -9.39 36.32
N LEU A 119 8.64 -9.02 35.37
CA LEU A 119 9.28 -9.94 34.46
C LEU A 119 10.75 -10.06 34.83
N LYS A 120 11.21 -11.30 34.99
CA LYS A 120 12.60 -11.63 35.26
C LYS A 120 13.19 -12.32 34.04
N LEU A 121 14.32 -11.84 33.56
CA LEU A 121 15.12 -12.53 32.56
C LEU A 121 16.31 -13.22 33.24
N THR A 122 16.63 -14.43 32.80
CA THR A 122 17.78 -15.16 33.31
C THR A 122 18.53 -15.85 32.19
N ARG A 123 19.85 -15.92 32.34
CA ARG A 123 20.72 -16.60 31.38
C ARG A 123 20.90 -18.08 31.72
N TYR A 124 20.38 -18.97 30.88
CA TYR A 124 20.74 -20.39 30.91
C TYR A 124 22.15 -20.61 30.34
N SER A 125 22.40 -20.16 29.11
CA SER A 125 23.70 -20.29 28.44
C SER A 125 24.01 -19.09 27.53
N GLY A 126 25.19 -19.03 26.92
CA GLY A 126 25.54 -17.91 26.03
C GLY A 126 26.01 -16.62 26.71
N ARG A 127 25.96 -15.48 26.02
CA ARG A 127 25.96 -14.09 26.54
C ARG A 127 25.73 -13.13 25.39
N GLY A 128 25.11 -11.99 25.63
CA GLY A 128 24.96 -10.96 24.62
C GLY A 128 23.62 -10.28 24.69
N TRP A 129 23.26 -9.65 23.58
CA TRP A 129 22.06 -8.83 23.48
C TRP A 129 20.79 -9.67 23.58
N TYR A 130 19.73 -9.05 24.06
CA TYR A 130 18.37 -9.53 23.90
C TYR A 130 17.44 -8.36 23.52
N ASP A 131 16.35 -8.69 22.84
CA ASP A 131 15.22 -7.80 22.59
C ASP A 131 14.01 -8.36 23.34
N LEU A 132 13.58 -7.67 24.39
CA LEU A 132 12.42 -8.04 25.18
C LEU A 132 11.20 -7.26 24.70
N ASN A 133 10.13 -7.95 24.32
CA ASN A 133 8.84 -7.35 24.04
C ASN A 133 7.77 -7.96 24.97
N VAL A 134 6.99 -7.11 25.62
CA VAL A 134 5.85 -7.51 26.47
C VAL A 134 4.62 -6.74 26.03
N SER A 135 3.56 -7.44 25.63
CA SER A 135 2.26 -6.86 25.27
C SER A 135 1.21 -7.20 26.33
N PHE A 136 0.45 -6.20 26.79
CA PHE A 136 -0.57 -6.31 27.84
C PHE A 136 -1.64 -5.20 27.79
N PRO A 137 -2.84 -5.41 28.39
CA PRO A 137 -3.92 -4.42 28.43
C PRO A 137 -3.62 -3.21 29.35
N ASN A 138 -3.81 -1.99 28.85
CA ASN A 138 -3.64 -0.74 29.62
C ASN A 138 -4.89 0.15 29.61
N THR A 139 -5.09 0.98 30.65
CA THR A 139 -6.22 1.91 30.78
C THR A 139 -6.01 3.14 29.91
N GLY A 140 -6.07 2.88 28.61
CA GLY A 140 -6.36 3.77 27.50
C GLY A 140 -7.31 3.11 26.50
N ASP A 141 -7.47 1.78 26.58
CA ASP A 141 -8.31 0.97 25.68
C ASP A 141 -9.61 0.52 26.37
N GLY A 142 -10.60 1.41 26.33
CA GLY A 142 -11.99 1.09 26.61
C GLY A 142 -12.71 0.65 25.34
N GLY A 143 -12.65 -0.65 25.04
CA GLY A 143 -13.58 -1.41 24.19
C GLY A 143 -14.13 -0.74 22.93
N ASP A 144 -13.47 -0.99 21.79
CA ASP A 144 -14.18 -1.24 20.54
C ASP A 144 -13.38 -2.27 19.71
N ASN A 145 -14.08 -3.17 19.04
CA ASN A 145 -13.46 -4.10 18.09
C ASN A 145 -13.00 -3.29 16.86
N GLY A 146 -11.72 -2.92 16.79
CA GLY A 146 -11.06 -2.43 15.57
C GLY A 146 -10.15 -1.21 15.76
N GLY A 147 -8.85 -1.37 15.43
CA GLY A 147 -7.85 -0.31 15.21
C GLY A 147 -7.41 0.48 16.46
N GLY A 148 -6.15 0.80 16.73
CA GLY A 148 -4.89 0.57 16.03
C GLY A 148 -3.77 1.04 16.98
N GLY A 149 -2.66 0.30 17.03
CA GLY A 149 -1.40 0.89 17.43
C GLY A 149 -0.94 1.88 16.36
N ALA A 150 0.24 2.46 16.50
CA ALA A 150 0.90 3.26 15.45
C ALA A 150 1.21 2.48 14.15
N ASP A 151 0.63 1.29 14.02
CA ASP A 151 0.73 0.32 12.93
C ASP A 151 -0.65 -0.05 12.33
N CYS A 152 -1.74 0.56 12.82
CA CYS A 152 -3.09 0.45 12.25
C CYS A 152 -3.59 -1.00 12.05
N GLY A 153 -3.09 -1.95 12.86
CA GLY A 153 -3.44 -3.37 12.75
C GLY A 153 -2.55 -4.19 11.81
N TYR A 154 -1.47 -3.62 11.28
CA TYR A 154 -0.46 -4.31 10.46
C TYR A 154 0.68 -4.93 11.27
N GLY A 155 0.70 -4.73 12.59
CA GLY A 155 1.78 -5.20 13.45
C GLY A 155 3.04 -4.36 13.30
N ILE A 156 4.07 -4.69 14.08
CA ILE A 156 5.34 -3.95 14.07
C ILE A 156 5.98 -3.99 12.68
N ARG A 157 6.35 -2.81 12.17
CA ARG A 157 7.11 -2.66 10.92
C ARG A 157 8.40 -3.50 10.96
N PRO A 158 8.59 -4.46 10.04
CA PRO A 158 9.81 -5.27 10.01
C PRO A 158 11.08 -4.42 9.82
N SER A 159 12.24 -4.97 10.15
CA SER A 159 13.51 -4.29 9.86
C SER A 159 13.76 -4.24 8.34
N LYS A 160 14.18 -3.09 7.82
CA LYS A 160 14.53 -2.93 6.40
C LYS A 160 15.72 -3.83 6.02
N PRO A 161 15.62 -4.66 4.96
CA PRO A 161 16.75 -5.43 4.45
C PRO A 161 17.92 -4.54 3.98
N ASN A 162 19.16 -4.96 4.24
CA ASN A 162 20.36 -4.20 3.90
C ASN A 162 20.52 -3.96 2.39
N ASN A 163 20.07 -4.90 1.57
CA ASN A 163 20.13 -4.83 0.10
C ASN A 163 18.93 -4.07 -0.52
N LEU A 164 17.96 -3.64 0.29
CA LEU A 164 16.81 -2.87 -0.18
C LEU A 164 17.12 -1.37 -0.10
N THR A 165 17.03 -0.70 -1.25
CA THR A 165 17.06 0.76 -1.32
C THR A 165 15.66 1.29 -1.04
N SER A 166 15.54 2.14 -0.01
CA SER A 166 14.33 2.89 0.29
C SER A 166 14.68 4.32 0.69
N TYR A 167 13.71 5.21 0.48
CA TYR A 167 13.80 6.62 0.84
C TYR A 167 12.54 7.02 1.58
N VAL A 168 12.68 7.59 2.76
CA VAL A 168 11.55 7.97 3.63
C VAL A 168 11.53 9.48 3.78
N THR A 169 10.35 10.06 3.70
CA THR A 169 10.08 11.46 4.02
C THR A 169 8.80 11.51 4.84
N GLY A 170 8.73 12.40 5.82
CA GLY A 170 7.59 12.47 6.74
C GLY A 170 7.74 11.54 7.94
N SER A 171 6.60 11.09 8.46
CA SER A 171 6.51 10.21 9.63
C SER A 171 7.08 8.82 9.38
N GLU A 172 7.54 8.16 10.44
CA GLU A 172 7.86 6.73 10.42
C GLU A 172 6.74 5.86 11.02
N SER A 173 5.75 6.48 11.67
CA SER A 173 4.53 5.85 12.17
C SER A 173 3.46 5.82 11.09
N ASP A 174 2.59 4.81 11.13
CA ASP A 174 1.48 4.66 10.19
C ASP A 174 0.33 5.61 10.57
N SER A 175 -0.19 6.32 9.58
CA SER A 175 -1.33 7.21 9.71
C SER A 175 -2.60 6.39 9.50
N CYS A 176 -3.23 5.99 10.61
CA CYS A 176 -4.41 5.11 10.64
C CYS A 176 -5.67 5.75 10.08
N THR A 177 -5.64 6.12 8.81
CA THR A 177 -6.75 6.76 8.14
C THR A 177 -7.83 5.73 7.88
N ASN A 178 -9.05 6.02 8.34
CA ASN A 178 -10.17 5.11 8.17
C ASN A 178 -10.62 5.08 6.70
N LEU A 179 -10.19 4.04 5.99
CA LEU A 179 -10.65 3.72 4.64
C LEU A 179 -11.96 2.90 4.67
N THR A 180 -12.73 2.97 3.59
CA THR A 180 -13.92 2.13 3.43
C THR A 180 -13.55 0.84 2.71
N GLN A 181 -13.66 -0.31 3.40
CA GLN A 181 -13.38 -1.61 2.80
C GLN A 181 -14.13 -1.80 1.47
N SER A 182 -13.45 -2.34 0.46
CA SER A 182 -13.94 -2.56 -0.90
C SER A 182 -14.27 -1.29 -1.70
N ASP A 183 -13.90 -0.10 -1.20
CA ASP A 183 -14.03 1.18 -1.91
C ASP A 183 -12.72 1.60 -2.58
N GLY A 184 -11.99 0.64 -3.15
CA GLY A 184 -10.73 0.90 -3.83
C GLY A 184 -10.89 1.78 -5.07
N ALA A 185 -9.91 2.62 -5.34
CA ALA A 185 -9.88 3.48 -6.52
C ALA A 185 -8.54 3.36 -7.27
N VAL A 186 -8.56 3.72 -8.56
CA VAL A 186 -7.40 3.62 -9.45
C VAL A 186 -7.06 4.94 -10.10
N LEU A 187 -5.77 5.26 -10.12
CA LEU A 187 -5.22 6.41 -10.82
C LEU A 187 -4.38 5.96 -12.03
N LEU A 188 -4.88 6.21 -13.24
CA LEU A 188 -4.21 5.88 -14.50
C LEU A 188 -3.58 7.16 -15.09
N MET A 189 -2.26 7.23 -15.24
CA MET A 189 -1.57 8.38 -15.84
C MET A 189 -0.79 8.02 -17.12
N GLY A 190 -0.95 8.83 -18.16
CA GLY A 190 -0.37 8.58 -19.48
C GLY A 190 1.13 8.82 -19.61
N GLY A 191 1.85 9.24 -18.56
CA GLY A 191 3.26 9.62 -18.63
C GLY A 191 3.47 11.12 -18.87
N GLY A 192 4.72 11.51 -19.14
CA GLY A 192 5.11 12.93 -19.18
C GLY A 192 5.30 13.49 -17.76
N SER A 193 4.94 14.75 -17.56
CA SER A 193 4.85 15.33 -16.21
C SER A 193 3.60 14.80 -15.51
N ASP A 194 3.71 14.51 -14.22
CA ASP A 194 2.57 13.98 -13.47
C ASP A 194 1.48 15.05 -13.26
N VAL A 195 0.24 14.59 -13.04
CA VAL A 195 -0.93 15.47 -12.98
C VAL A 195 -1.23 15.86 -11.53
N ASP A 196 -0.76 17.04 -11.12
CA ASP A 196 -0.93 17.55 -9.75
C ASP A 196 -2.36 17.43 -9.22
N SER A 197 -3.33 17.87 -10.03
CA SER A 197 -4.75 17.86 -9.65
C SER A 197 -5.35 16.47 -9.45
N ALA A 198 -4.71 15.43 -10.00
CA ALA A 198 -5.12 14.06 -9.75
C ALA A 198 -4.70 13.64 -8.33
N PHE A 199 -3.47 13.95 -7.91
CA PHE A 199 -3.05 13.69 -6.53
C PHE A 199 -3.81 14.56 -5.53
N SER A 200 -3.77 15.89 -5.68
CA SER A 200 -4.27 16.82 -4.66
C SER A 200 -5.79 16.91 -4.55
N ASN A 201 -6.54 16.63 -5.62
CA ASN A 201 -8.01 16.68 -5.57
C ASN A 201 -8.66 15.30 -5.61
N ARG A 202 -8.07 14.30 -6.29
CA ARG A 202 -8.68 12.98 -6.44
C ARG A 202 -8.18 12.01 -5.39
N VAL A 203 -6.87 11.77 -5.35
CA VAL A 203 -6.28 10.84 -4.39
C VAL A 203 -6.53 11.35 -2.97
N VAL A 204 -6.13 12.58 -2.65
CA VAL A 204 -6.43 13.21 -1.33
C VAL A 204 -7.93 13.30 -1.07
N GLY A 205 -8.75 13.53 -2.10
CA GLY A 205 -10.21 13.54 -1.96
C GLY A 205 -10.80 12.17 -1.62
N HIS A 206 -10.09 11.07 -1.91
CA HIS A 206 -10.50 9.70 -1.67
C HIS A 206 -9.94 9.15 -0.36
N VAL A 207 -8.63 9.27 -0.15
CA VAL A 207 -7.94 8.72 1.04
C VAL A 207 -7.75 9.72 2.16
N GLY A 208 -8.08 11.00 1.95
CA GLY A 208 -7.82 12.07 2.91
C GLY A 208 -6.42 12.68 2.80
N SER A 209 -6.23 13.79 3.51
CA SER A 209 -4.90 14.33 3.82
C SER A 209 -4.27 13.57 4.97
N ASN A 210 -2.95 13.68 5.16
CA ASN A 210 -2.21 12.88 6.14
C ASN A 210 -2.22 11.38 5.81
N ALA A 211 -2.35 11.00 4.54
CA ALA A 211 -2.24 9.62 4.09
C ALA A 211 -0.77 9.18 4.01
N ASP A 212 -0.50 7.90 4.20
CA ASP A 212 0.77 7.28 3.86
C ASP A 212 0.83 6.92 2.38
N VAL A 213 1.91 7.36 1.75
CA VAL A 213 2.13 7.19 0.31
C VAL A 213 3.34 6.33 0.06
N VAL A 214 3.17 5.27 -0.73
CA VAL A 214 4.28 4.44 -1.19
C VAL A 214 4.49 4.63 -2.68
N VAL A 215 5.73 4.86 -3.06
CA VAL A 215 6.15 4.97 -4.45
C VAL A 215 6.97 3.73 -4.80
N LEU A 216 6.48 2.93 -5.74
CA LEU A 216 7.18 1.73 -6.20
C LEU A 216 7.93 1.99 -7.50
N ARG A 217 9.17 1.51 -7.54
CA ARG A 217 10.06 1.61 -8.70
C ARG A 217 10.92 0.34 -8.82
N THR A 218 11.44 0.06 -10.01
CA THR A 218 12.52 -0.93 -10.23
C THR A 218 13.89 -0.25 -10.42
N SER A 219 13.93 1.07 -10.57
CA SER A 219 15.18 1.83 -10.70
C SER A 219 14.98 3.30 -10.33
N GLY A 220 16.08 4.06 -10.32
CA GLY A 220 16.06 5.50 -10.01
C GLY A 220 16.13 5.81 -8.51
N SER A 221 15.55 6.93 -8.11
CA SER A 221 15.63 7.49 -6.76
C SER A 221 14.29 8.05 -6.27
N ASP A 222 14.34 8.88 -5.22
CA ASP A 222 13.25 9.47 -4.45
C ASP A 222 12.60 10.74 -5.04
N GLY A 223 12.65 10.93 -6.36
CA GLY A 223 12.13 12.15 -6.99
C GLY A 223 10.66 12.49 -6.69
N TYR A 224 9.88 11.51 -6.20
CA TYR A 224 8.49 11.71 -5.77
C TYR A 224 8.33 12.13 -4.31
N ASN A 225 9.30 11.86 -3.43
CA ASN A 225 9.12 12.00 -1.98
C ASN A 225 8.71 13.42 -1.57
N SER A 226 9.59 14.41 -1.76
CA SER A 226 9.30 15.80 -1.41
C SER A 226 8.12 16.38 -2.19
N TYR A 227 7.95 15.96 -3.44
CA TYR A 227 6.88 16.44 -4.31
C TYR A 227 5.50 15.98 -3.80
N LEU A 228 5.30 14.68 -3.58
CA LEU A 228 4.03 14.13 -3.10
C LEU A 228 3.77 14.50 -1.63
N GLN A 229 4.80 14.56 -0.79
CA GLN A 229 4.66 14.97 0.61
C GLN A 229 4.00 16.35 0.71
N GLY A 230 4.53 17.32 -0.05
CA GLY A 230 4.01 18.68 -0.07
C GLY A 230 2.68 18.80 -0.81
N LEU A 231 2.57 18.18 -1.99
CA LEU A 231 1.39 18.31 -2.85
C LEU A 231 0.14 17.69 -2.24
N MET A 232 0.28 16.56 -1.55
CA MET A 232 -0.84 15.84 -0.94
C MET A 232 -1.06 16.17 0.53
N ALA A 233 -0.14 16.93 1.15
CA ALA A 233 -0.03 17.00 2.61
C ALA A 233 -0.05 15.59 3.23
N ALA A 234 0.77 14.70 2.67
CA ALA A 234 0.90 13.31 3.13
C ALA A 234 1.55 13.25 4.51
N ASP A 235 1.27 12.20 5.28
CA ASP A 235 1.93 11.91 6.56
C ASP A 235 3.36 11.42 6.31
N SER A 236 3.49 10.44 5.42
CA SER A 236 4.77 10.00 4.89
C SER A 236 4.74 9.73 3.38
N VAL A 237 5.92 9.80 2.77
CA VAL A 237 6.17 9.24 1.43
C VAL A 237 7.38 8.31 1.50
N ILE A 238 7.18 7.05 1.13
CA ILE A 238 8.23 6.03 1.10
C ILE A 238 8.43 5.55 -0.34
N THR A 239 9.59 5.83 -0.93
CA THR A 239 9.99 5.21 -2.21
C THR A 239 10.72 3.90 -1.93
N LEU A 240 10.30 2.81 -2.58
CA LEU A 240 10.96 1.51 -2.57
C LEU A 240 11.49 1.15 -3.96
N ILE A 241 12.77 0.74 -4.04
CA ILE A 241 13.35 0.17 -5.27
C ILE A 241 13.30 -1.36 -5.19
N VAL A 242 12.29 -1.94 -5.83
CA VAL A 242 11.99 -3.38 -5.83
C VAL A 242 12.29 -3.98 -7.20
N ASP A 243 13.58 -4.16 -7.48
CA ASP A 243 14.15 -4.58 -8.77
C ASP A 243 14.40 -6.10 -8.90
N THR A 244 14.05 -6.88 -7.88
CA THR A 244 14.25 -8.33 -7.86
C THR A 244 13.09 -9.03 -7.18
N ARG A 245 12.78 -10.25 -7.60
CA ARG A 245 11.79 -11.13 -6.94
C ARG A 245 12.08 -11.35 -5.44
N ASN A 246 13.35 -11.35 -5.03
CA ASN A 246 13.71 -11.48 -3.61
C ASN A 246 13.24 -10.26 -2.82
N LYS A 247 13.58 -9.05 -3.29
CA LYS A 247 13.09 -7.80 -2.67
C LYS A 247 11.56 -7.74 -2.66
N ALA A 248 10.91 -8.21 -3.71
CA ALA A 248 9.45 -8.26 -3.81
C ALA A 248 8.76 -9.24 -2.84
N ASN A 249 9.53 -10.10 -2.14
CA ASN A 249 9.04 -11.04 -1.14
C ASN A 249 9.54 -10.75 0.29
N GLU A 250 10.25 -9.64 0.48
CA GLU A 250 10.70 -9.17 1.80
C GLU A 250 9.51 -8.71 2.65
N ASP A 251 9.48 -9.10 3.92
CA ASP A 251 8.38 -8.74 4.84
C ASP A 251 8.26 -7.23 5.04
N TYR A 252 9.39 -6.52 5.06
CA TYR A 252 9.39 -5.05 5.12
C TYR A 252 8.66 -4.41 3.92
N VAL A 253 8.87 -4.94 2.72
CA VAL A 253 8.24 -4.39 1.50
C VAL A 253 6.75 -4.66 1.51
N ASP A 254 6.34 -5.88 1.87
CA ASP A 254 4.94 -6.25 2.05
C ASP A 254 4.24 -5.34 3.07
N TRP A 255 4.84 -5.17 4.26
CA TRP A 255 4.30 -4.33 5.32
C TRP A 255 4.12 -2.88 4.88
N VAL A 256 5.18 -2.26 4.31
CA VAL A 256 5.14 -0.86 3.87
C VAL A 256 4.05 -0.63 2.82
N ILE A 257 3.90 -1.56 1.87
CA ILE A 257 2.85 -1.44 0.85
C ILE A 257 1.47 -1.61 1.49
N ARG A 258 1.27 -2.64 2.32
CA ARG A 258 -0.05 -2.93 2.93
C ARG A 258 -0.54 -1.83 3.85
N SER A 259 0.37 -1.16 4.56
CA SER A 259 0.02 -0.11 5.53
C SER A 259 -0.42 1.18 4.84
N ALA A 260 0.15 1.52 3.68
CA ALA A 260 -0.15 2.74 2.94
C ALA A 260 -1.62 2.89 2.47
N GLU A 261 -2.13 4.11 2.44
CA GLU A 261 -3.42 4.46 1.84
C GLU A 261 -3.32 4.66 0.33
N PHE A 262 -2.15 5.09 -0.18
CA PHE A 262 -1.91 5.31 -1.59
C PHE A 262 -0.61 4.67 -2.05
N VAL A 263 -0.69 3.82 -3.08
CA VAL A 263 0.50 3.29 -3.76
C VAL A 263 0.56 3.79 -5.20
N PHE A 264 1.69 4.42 -5.55
CA PHE A 264 1.96 4.93 -6.88
C PHE A 264 3.14 4.20 -7.54
N VAL A 265 2.90 3.55 -8.67
CA VAL A 265 3.92 2.90 -9.48
C VAL A 265 4.46 3.89 -10.51
N ALA A 266 5.75 4.18 -10.42
CA ALA A 266 6.39 5.13 -11.34
C ALA A 266 6.54 4.55 -12.76
N GLY A 267 6.87 5.43 -13.71
CA GLY A 267 7.32 5.01 -15.05
C GLY A 267 8.59 4.16 -15.01
N GLY A 268 8.86 3.45 -16.11
CA GLY A 268 9.94 2.47 -16.21
C GLY A 268 9.68 1.52 -17.38
N ASP A 269 10.08 0.26 -17.21
CA ASP A 269 9.72 -0.84 -18.10
C ASP A 269 8.66 -1.71 -17.40
N GLN A 270 7.49 -1.88 -18.03
CA GLN A 270 6.42 -2.69 -17.47
C GLN A 270 6.76 -4.18 -17.43
N SER A 271 7.63 -4.65 -18.32
CA SER A 271 8.13 -6.04 -18.36
C SER A 271 8.96 -6.33 -17.11
N ASP A 272 9.81 -5.39 -16.69
CA ASP A 272 10.55 -5.50 -15.44
C ASP A 272 9.61 -5.62 -14.23
N TYR A 273 8.58 -4.78 -14.14
CA TYR A 273 7.61 -4.86 -13.06
C TYR A 273 6.89 -6.22 -13.03
N LEU A 274 6.42 -6.72 -14.17
CA LEU A 274 5.77 -8.03 -14.27
C LEU A 274 6.72 -9.15 -13.84
N ASN A 275 7.94 -9.17 -14.37
CA ASN A 275 8.96 -10.17 -14.09
C ASN A 275 9.32 -10.24 -12.60
N GLN A 276 9.45 -9.08 -11.94
CA GLN A 276 9.85 -9.02 -10.54
C GLN A 276 8.69 -9.18 -9.56
N TRP A 277 7.47 -8.75 -9.88
CA TRP A 277 6.38 -8.64 -8.89
C TRP A 277 5.28 -9.69 -9.06
N SER A 278 5.10 -10.27 -10.24
CA SER A 278 4.07 -11.30 -10.47
C SER A 278 4.28 -12.52 -9.57
N GLY A 279 3.24 -12.96 -8.86
CA GLY A 279 3.26 -14.07 -7.90
C GLY A 279 4.11 -13.81 -6.65
N THR A 280 4.34 -12.56 -6.25
CA THR A 280 5.11 -12.19 -5.04
C THR A 280 4.26 -11.49 -4.00
N LYS A 281 4.83 -11.23 -2.82
CA LYS A 281 4.14 -10.46 -1.77
C LYS A 281 3.75 -9.06 -2.23
N VAL A 282 4.57 -8.37 -3.03
CA VAL A 282 4.23 -7.06 -3.62
C VAL A 282 2.90 -7.10 -4.37
N GLN A 283 2.64 -8.12 -5.19
CA GLN A 283 1.36 -8.25 -5.89
C GLN A 283 0.21 -8.35 -4.87
N SER A 284 0.35 -9.22 -3.87
CA SER A 284 -0.70 -9.40 -2.85
C SER A 284 -0.90 -8.16 -1.96
N ALA A 285 0.16 -7.38 -1.74
CA ALA A 285 0.13 -6.16 -0.96
C ALA A 285 -0.55 -5.02 -1.74
N LEU A 286 -0.25 -4.88 -3.04
CA LEU A 286 -0.95 -3.94 -3.93
C LEU A 286 -2.44 -4.24 -3.99
N GLN A 287 -2.80 -5.52 -4.14
CA GLN A 287 -4.21 -5.94 -4.10
C GLN A 287 -4.86 -5.58 -2.76
N HIS A 288 -4.16 -5.81 -1.64
CA HIS A 288 -4.65 -5.45 -0.32
C HIS A 288 -4.94 -3.97 -0.17
N VAL A 289 -4.06 -3.08 -0.67
CA VAL A 289 -4.29 -1.62 -0.64
C VAL A 289 -5.57 -1.25 -1.37
N PHE A 290 -5.79 -1.81 -2.55
CA PHE A 290 -7.03 -1.60 -3.29
C PHE A 290 -8.24 -2.15 -2.52
N ASP A 291 -8.15 -3.38 -2.02
CA ASP A 291 -9.27 -4.06 -1.34
C ASP A 291 -9.68 -3.36 -0.05
N LYS A 292 -8.73 -2.78 0.70
CA LYS A 292 -9.01 -2.04 1.94
C LYS A 292 -9.60 -0.64 1.71
N GLY A 293 -9.77 -0.21 0.46
CA GLY A 293 -10.35 1.10 0.11
C GLY A 293 -9.33 2.18 -0.23
N GLY A 294 -8.05 1.81 -0.35
CA GLY A 294 -6.98 2.71 -0.73
C GLY A 294 -6.99 3.03 -2.22
N VAL A 295 -5.98 3.79 -2.65
CA VAL A 295 -5.75 4.07 -4.05
C VAL A 295 -4.50 3.31 -4.51
N ILE A 296 -4.61 2.66 -5.66
CA ILE A 296 -3.44 2.19 -6.41
C ILE A 296 -3.40 2.93 -7.75
N GLY A 297 -2.21 3.20 -8.27
CA GLY A 297 -2.12 3.85 -9.56
C GLY A 297 -0.71 3.91 -10.08
N GLY A 298 -0.54 4.52 -11.23
CA GLY A 298 0.77 4.69 -11.79
C GLY A 298 0.79 5.52 -13.06
N THR A 299 2.00 5.81 -13.51
CA THR A 299 2.27 6.59 -14.72
C THR A 299 3.09 5.79 -15.72
N SER A 300 2.79 5.93 -17.00
CA SER A 300 3.48 5.21 -18.08
C SER A 300 3.44 3.68 -17.85
N ALA A 301 4.58 3.02 -17.65
CA ALA A 301 4.64 1.61 -17.28
C ALA A 301 3.82 1.25 -16.02
N GLY A 302 3.73 2.15 -15.03
CA GLY A 302 2.91 1.94 -13.84
C GLY A 302 1.41 1.92 -14.14
N MET A 303 0.94 2.73 -15.10
CA MET A 303 -0.45 2.65 -15.59
C MET A 303 -0.73 1.32 -16.27
N ALA A 304 0.26 0.78 -17.00
CA ALA A 304 0.14 -0.49 -17.71
C ALA A 304 -0.21 -1.66 -16.77
N LEU A 305 0.35 -1.67 -15.56
CA LEU A 305 0.12 -2.73 -14.56
C LEU A 305 -1.29 -2.75 -13.97
N MET A 306 -2.08 -1.69 -14.14
CA MET A 306 -3.44 -1.61 -13.63
C MET A 306 -4.44 -2.34 -14.54
N ALA A 307 -4.05 -2.65 -15.77
CA ALA A 307 -4.89 -3.32 -16.75
C ALA A 307 -5.00 -4.83 -16.51
N ASP A 308 -6.10 -5.41 -16.95
CA ASP A 308 -6.31 -6.86 -16.93
C ASP A 308 -5.46 -7.58 -18.00
N SER A 309 -5.18 -6.90 -19.12
CA SER A 309 -4.19 -7.34 -20.11
C SER A 309 -3.14 -6.25 -20.32
N VAL A 310 -1.89 -6.59 -20.03
CA VAL A 310 -0.74 -5.68 -20.00
C VAL A 310 0.07 -5.85 -21.27
N TYR A 311 0.29 -4.76 -22.00
CA TYR A 311 1.22 -4.75 -23.14
C TYR A 311 2.66 -4.96 -22.65
N ASP A 312 3.26 -6.09 -23.03
CA ASP A 312 4.48 -6.61 -22.43
C ASP A 312 5.47 -7.07 -23.52
N PRO A 313 6.23 -6.13 -24.12
CA PRO A 313 7.17 -6.46 -25.18
C PRO A 313 8.34 -7.34 -24.72
N ASP A 314 8.67 -7.39 -23.42
CA ASP A 314 9.79 -8.12 -22.80
C ASP A 314 10.98 -8.47 -23.72
N GLY A 315 12.01 -7.63 -23.68
CA GLY A 315 13.26 -7.89 -24.41
C GLY A 315 13.20 -7.65 -25.93
N ILE A 316 12.08 -7.14 -26.46
CA ILE A 316 11.96 -6.68 -27.85
C ILE A 316 11.61 -5.18 -27.94
N LEU A 317 11.69 -4.62 -29.14
CA LEU A 317 11.35 -3.22 -29.38
C LEU A 317 9.84 -2.98 -29.20
N GLY A 318 9.48 -1.81 -28.69
CA GLY A 318 8.09 -1.41 -28.54
C GLY A 318 7.38 -1.28 -29.89
N ALA A 319 6.13 -1.75 -29.95
CA ALA A 319 5.29 -1.72 -31.14
C ALA A 319 5.04 -0.29 -31.65
N ILE A 320 5.15 -0.14 -32.97
CA ILE A 320 4.90 1.07 -33.73
C ILE A 320 3.61 0.89 -34.54
N SER A 321 2.71 1.87 -34.51
CA SER A 321 1.40 1.78 -35.15
C SER A 321 1.48 1.46 -36.65
N GLU A 322 2.40 2.10 -37.39
CA GLU A 322 2.56 1.86 -38.83
C GLU A 322 3.02 0.43 -39.16
N GLU A 323 3.73 -0.24 -38.25
CA GLU A 323 4.20 -1.61 -38.45
C GLU A 323 3.09 -2.61 -38.13
N VAL A 324 2.48 -2.49 -36.94
CA VAL A 324 1.50 -3.47 -36.43
C VAL A 324 0.17 -3.48 -37.19
N VAL A 325 -0.15 -2.42 -37.93
CA VAL A 325 -1.33 -2.45 -38.81
C VAL A 325 -1.11 -3.31 -40.05
N THR A 326 0.13 -3.57 -40.45
CA THR A 326 0.46 -4.37 -41.64
C THR A 326 0.53 -5.87 -41.38
N ASP A 327 0.62 -6.28 -40.11
CA ASP A 327 0.56 -7.67 -39.68
C ASP A 327 -0.22 -7.78 -38.37
N TYR A 328 -1.39 -8.44 -38.42
CA TYR A 328 -2.22 -8.66 -37.25
C TYR A 328 -1.44 -9.25 -36.06
N CYS A 329 -0.52 -10.19 -36.29
CA CYS A 329 0.27 -10.87 -35.25
C CYS A 329 1.72 -10.39 -35.23
N HIS A 330 1.94 -9.10 -35.52
CA HIS A 330 3.27 -8.50 -35.50
C HIS A 330 4.01 -8.85 -34.20
N GLU A 331 5.28 -9.24 -34.32
CA GLU A 331 6.06 -9.82 -33.22
C GLU A 331 6.23 -8.89 -32.00
N THR A 332 6.08 -7.58 -32.20
CA THR A 332 6.16 -6.57 -31.13
C THR A 332 4.86 -6.42 -30.32
N LEU A 333 3.80 -7.14 -30.66
CA LEU A 333 2.54 -7.22 -29.91
C LEU A 333 2.53 -8.47 -29.02
N ASN A 334 3.02 -8.30 -27.80
CA ASN A 334 2.96 -9.32 -26.76
C ASN A 334 2.18 -8.79 -25.55
N PHE A 335 1.44 -9.70 -24.89
CA PHE A 335 0.55 -9.37 -23.78
C PHE A 335 0.70 -10.39 -22.67
N SER A 336 0.78 -9.87 -21.46
CA SER A 336 0.78 -10.65 -20.22
C SER A 336 -0.51 -10.38 -19.46
N ASN A 337 -0.98 -11.38 -18.70
CA ASN A 337 -2.12 -11.17 -17.81
C ASN A 337 -1.75 -10.15 -16.71
N GLY A 338 -2.72 -9.31 -16.35
CA GLY A 338 -2.63 -8.40 -15.22
C GLY A 338 -2.36 -9.15 -13.92
N ILE A 339 -1.68 -8.47 -12.99
CA ILE A 339 -1.34 -9.03 -11.67
C ILE A 339 -2.31 -8.56 -10.57
N LEU A 340 -3.22 -7.64 -10.87
CA LEU A 340 -4.20 -7.08 -9.94
C LEU A 340 -5.61 -7.40 -10.42
N SER A 341 -6.51 -7.68 -9.48
CA SER A 341 -7.94 -7.82 -9.73
C SER A 341 -8.64 -6.51 -9.39
N ILE A 342 -8.94 -5.73 -10.43
CA ILE A 342 -9.57 -4.41 -10.31
C ILE A 342 -10.89 -4.48 -11.09
N PRO A 343 -12.05 -4.66 -10.43
CA PRO A 343 -13.31 -4.95 -11.12
C PRO A 343 -13.70 -3.95 -12.22
N MET A 344 -13.41 -2.66 -12.04
CA MET A 344 -13.70 -1.60 -13.02
C MET A 344 -12.78 -1.63 -14.26
N LEU A 345 -11.70 -2.41 -14.22
CA LEU A 345 -10.73 -2.60 -15.30
C LEU A 345 -10.67 -4.05 -15.80
N ASN A 346 -11.64 -4.90 -15.41
CA ASN A 346 -11.79 -6.23 -16.00
C ASN A 346 -11.93 -6.10 -17.53
N ASN A 347 -11.24 -6.95 -18.29
CA ASN A 347 -11.14 -6.88 -19.75
C ASN A 347 -10.56 -5.55 -20.31
N ALA A 348 -9.93 -4.72 -19.47
CA ALA A 348 -9.29 -3.50 -19.92
C ALA A 348 -7.86 -3.77 -20.41
N LEU A 349 -7.49 -3.09 -21.49
CA LEU A 349 -6.11 -2.82 -21.87
C LEU A 349 -5.79 -1.35 -21.58
N THR A 350 -4.52 -1.03 -21.41
CA THR A 350 -4.08 0.37 -21.29
C THR A 350 -2.97 0.72 -22.25
N ASP A 351 -2.95 1.97 -22.70
CA ASP A 351 -1.86 2.55 -23.47
C ASP A 351 -1.50 3.95 -22.94
N THR A 352 -0.24 4.34 -23.02
CA THR A 352 0.34 5.57 -22.45
C THR A 352 1.12 6.34 -23.51
N HIS A 353 1.48 7.60 -23.25
CA HIS A 353 2.15 8.49 -24.20
C HIS A 353 1.45 8.50 -25.56
N PHE A 354 0.12 8.47 -25.53
CA PHE A 354 -0.68 7.91 -26.60
C PHE A 354 -0.58 8.73 -27.90
N ALA A 355 -1.01 10.00 -27.86
CA ALA A 355 -0.87 10.89 -29.02
C ALA A 355 0.59 11.23 -29.32
N GLU A 356 1.43 11.37 -28.29
CA GLU A 356 2.83 11.79 -28.43
C GLU A 356 3.68 10.79 -29.21
N ARG A 357 3.30 9.51 -29.19
CA ARG A 357 4.03 8.42 -29.85
C ARG A 357 3.24 7.75 -30.99
N ASP A 358 2.19 8.41 -31.45
CA ASP A 358 1.24 7.88 -32.44
C ASP A 358 0.82 6.43 -32.18
N ARG A 359 0.17 6.16 -31.04
CA ARG A 359 -0.15 4.79 -30.60
C ARG A 359 -1.56 4.32 -30.96
N MET A 360 -2.32 5.09 -31.76
CA MET A 360 -3.69 4.72 -32.18
C MET A 360 -3.75 3.35 -32.87
N GLY A 361 -2.90 3.12 -33.86
CA GLY A 361 -2.84 1.85 -34.59
C GLY A 361 -2.54 0.70 -33.66
N ARG A 362 -1.51 0.84 -32.82
CA ARG A 362 -1.17 -0.14 -31.80
C ARG A 362 -2.34 -0.45 -30.88
N THR A 363 -2.95 0.53 -30.24
CA THR A 363 -4.06 0.30 -29.29
C THR A 363 -5.23 -0.44 -29.93
N VAL A 364 -5.63 -0.05 -31.14
CA VAL A 364 -6.78 -0.65 -31.82
C VAL A 364 -6.47 -2.05 -32.32
N VAL A 365 -5.26 -2.32 -32.80
CA VAL A 365 -4.83 -3.68 -33.17
C VAL A 365 -4.68 -4.56 -31.92
N SER A 366 -4.15 -4.03 -30.81
CA SER A 366 -4.13 -4.72 -29.52
C SER A 366 -5.53 -5.11 -29.06
N LEU A 367 -6.51 -4.21 -29.19
CA LEU A 367 -7.91 -4.52 -28.88
C LEU A 367 -8.45 -5.63 -29.79
N ALA A 368 -8.08 -5.64 -31.07
CA ALA A 368 -8.48 -6.69 -32.01
C ALA A 368 -7.93 -8.08 -31.62
N GLN A 369 -6.77 -8.14 -30.97
CA GLN A 369 -6.16 -9.37 -30.45
C GLN A 369 -6.89 -10.00 -29.26
N HIS A 370 -7.85 -9.28 -28.67
CA HIS A 370 -8.61 -9.74 -27.50
C HIS A 370 -10.04 -10.11 -27.88
N SER A 371 -10.82 -10.66 -26.93
CA SER A 371 -12.24 -10.94 -27.15
C SER A 371 -13.06 -9.66 -27.27
N THR A 372 -14.26 -9.74 -27.85
CA THR A 372 -15.10 -8.59 -28.22
C THR A 372 -15.63 -7.77 -27.04
N ASP A 373 -15.57 -8.32 -25.83
CA ASP A 373 -15.96 -7.66 -24.58
C ASP A 373 -14.83 -6.86 -23.93
N HIS A 374 -13.62 -6.89 -24.50
CA HIS A 374 -12.52 -6.03 -24.07
C HIS A 374 -12.70 -4.58 -24.51
N PHE A 375 -12.02 -3.69 -23.80
CA PHE A 375 -11.90 -2.28 -24.13
C PHE A 375 -10.48 -1.80 -23.83
N ALA A 376 -10.05 -0.71 -24.47
CA ALA A 376 -8.74 -0.13 -24.21
C ALA A 376 -8.88 1.30 -23.68
N ILE A 377 -8.09 1.66 -22.69
CA ILE A 377 -7.94 3.03 -22.15
C ILE A 377 -6.56 3.54 -22.55
N ALA A 378 -6.50 4.52 -23.45
CA ALA A 378 -5.25 5.16 -23.84
C ALA A 378 -5.18 6.59 -23.32
N ALA A 379 -4.07 6.97 -22.69
CA ALA A 379 -3.89 8.30 -22.12
C ALA A 379 -2.70 9.03 -22.77
N ASP A 380 -2.93 10.29 -23.14
CA ASP A 380 -1.88 11.23 -23.54
C ASP A 380 -0.94 11.53 -22.37
N GLU A 381 0.25 12.05 -22.67
CA GLU A 381 1.12 12.62 -21.64
C GLU A 381 0.41 13.75 -20.86
N ASN A 382 0.84 13.97 -19.61
CA ASN A 382 0.30 15.00 -18.71
C ASN A 382 -1.22 14.88 -18.51
N THR A 383 -1.74 13.64 -18.59
CA THR A 383 -3.17 13.35 -18.50
C THR A 383 -3.40 12.12 -17.63
N SER A 384 -4.52 12.14 -16.91
CA SER A 384 -4.91 11.06 -16.00
C SER A 384 -6.40 10.76 -16.07
N LEU A 385 -6.75 9.51 -15.76
CA LEU A 385 -8.10 9.06 -15.48
C LEU A 385 -8.12 8.50 -14.05
N PHE A 386 -8.89 9.12 -13.17
CA PHE A 386 -9.14 8.60 -11.82
C PHE A 386 -10.48 7.88 -11.80
N VAL A 387 -10.49 6.60 -11.41
CA VAL A 387 -11.67 5.72 -11.43
C VAL A 387 -11.97 5.21 -10.03
N THR A 388 -13.21 5.38 -9.57
CA THR A 388 -13.66 4.87 -8.27
C THR A 388 -14.39 3.53 -8.39
N SER A 389 -14.60 2.86 -7.25
CA SER A 389 -15.28 1.56 -7.10
C SER A 389 -16.64 1.46 -7.81
N ASN A 390 -17.35 2.58 -7.98
CA ASN A 390 -18.62 2.64 -8.71
C ASN A 390 -18.47 2.75 -10.24
N ASN A 391 -17.27 2.50 -10.76
CA ASN A 391 -16.87 2.59 -12.17
C ASN A 391 -16.84 4.03 -12.74
N SER A 392 -16.99 5.06 -11.92
CA SER A 392 -16.94 6.46 -12.37
C SER A 392 -15.50 6.93 -12.55
N GLY A 393 -15.14 7.27 -13.78
CA GLY A 393 -13.89 7.87 -14.18
C GLY A 393 -14.02 9.39 -14.40
N VAL A 394 -13.00 10.15 -13.99
CA VAL A 394 -12.85 11.58 -14.33
C VAL A 394 -11.46 11.84 -14.90
N VAL A 395 -11.41 12.63 -15.98
CA VAL A 395 -10.16 13.04 -16.61
C VAL A 395 -9.60 14.31 -15.98
N ASN A 396 -8.31 14.32 -15.70
CA ASN A 396 -7.53 15.46 -15.20
C ASN A 396 -6.26 15.64 -16.06
N GLY A 397 -5.70 16.86 -16.08
CA GLY A 397 -4.46 17.17 -16.81
C GLY A 397 -4.69 18.10 -18.00
N SER A 398 -3.85 17.98 -19.03
CA SER A 398 -3.87 18.88 -20.20
C SER A 398 -4.12 18.19 -21.55
N GLY A 399 -3.94 16.88 -21.65
CA GLY A 399 -4.24 16.09 -22.84
C GLY A 399 -5.60 15.38 -22.74
N ASN A 400 -5.75 14.23 -23.39
CA ASN A 400 -6.99 13.48 -23.45
C ASN A 400 -6.81 12.03 -23.00
N VAL A 401 -7.92 11.43 -22.58
CA VAL A 401 -8.07 9.99 -22.43
C VAL A 401 -8.99 9.49 -23.52
N TYR A 402 -8.62 8.35 -24.09
CA TYR A 402 -9.33 7.68 -25.16
C TYR A 402 -9.78 6.31 -24.70
N VAL A 403 -11.05 5.99 -24.90
CA VAL A 403 -11.60 4.67 -24.60
C VAL A 403 -12.09 4.03 -25.89
N PHE A 404 -11.56 2.84 -26.19
CA PHE A 404 -11.86 2.08 -27.39
C PHE A 404 -12.67 0.85 -27.03
N ARG A 405 -13.74 0.58 -27.76
CA ARG A 405 -14.56 -0.61 -27.54
C ARG A 405 -15.26 -1.05 -28.82
N GLU A 406 -15.64 -2.31 -28.85
CA GLU A 406 -16.57 -2.79 -29.86
C GLU A 406 -18.01 -2.38 -29.57
N THR A 407 -18.75 -2.24 -30.65
CA THR A 407 -20.21 -2.06 -30.67
C THR A 407 -20.83 -3.01 -31.68
N ALA A 408 -22.15 -3.02 -31.80
CA ALA A 408 -22.84 -3.79 -32.83
C ALA A 408 -22.45 -3.39 -34.28
N SER A 409 -21.88 -2.21 -34.48
CA SER A 409 -21.41 -1.73 -35.78
C SER A 409 -20.01 -2.24 -36.14
N THR A 410 -19.23 -2.72 -35.16
CA THR A 410 -17.84 -3.12 -35.33
C THR A 410 -17.72 -4.34 -36.23
N GLN A 411 -16.73 -4.33 -37.13
CA GLN A 411 -16.48 -5.39 -38.10
C GLN A 411 -15.02 -5.84 -38.04
N ARG A 412 -14.80 -7.09 -37.63
CA ARG A 412 -13.50 -7.79 -37.67
C ARG A 412 -13.34 -8.49 -39.04
N GLN A 413 -12.89 -7.76 -40.06
CA GLN A 413 -12.92 -8.24 -41.46
C GLN A 413 -11.72 -9.12 -41.84
N LEU A 414 -10.50 -8.69 -41.47
CA LEU A 414 -9.27 -9.43 -41.72
C LEU A 414 -8.35 -9.32 -40.52
N LEU A 415 -8.40 -10.33 -39.66
CA LEU A 415 -7.59 -10.49 -38.44
C LEU A 415 -6.87 -11.84 -38.50
N THR A 416 -5.88 -11.94 -39.38
CA THR A 416 -5.13 -13.19 -39.61
C THR A 416 -3.64 -12.88 -39.59
N CYS A 417 -2.86 -13.66 -38.85
CA CYS A 417 -1.42 -13.47 -38.74
C CYS A 417 -0.76 -13.42 -40.14
N GLY A 418 0.22 -12.53 -40.31
CA GLY A 418 0.92 -12.29 -41.58
C GLY A 418 0.10 -11.50 -42.61
N SER A 419 -1.08 -10.98 -42.25
CA SER A 419 -1.93 -10.18 -43.13
C SER A 419 -2.19 -8.79 -42.57
N PRO A 420 -2.34 -7.76 -43.42
CA PRO A 420 -2.72 -6.42 -42.97
C PRO A 420 -4.09 -6.40 -42.30
N VAL A 421 -4.18 -5.68 -41.18
CA VAL A 421 -5.37 -5.60 -40.35
C VAL A 421 -6.49 -4.88 -41.09
N GLN A 422 -7.70 -5.46 -41.08
CA GLN A 422 -8.93 -4.74 -41.43
C GLN A 422 -9.92 -4.84 -40.28
N TYR A 423 -10.03 -3.75 -39.54
CA TYR A 423 -10.86 -3.65 -38.34
C TYR A 423 -11.64 -2.34 -38.36
N SER A 424 -12.94 -2.43 -38.59
CA SER A 424 -13.76 -1.27 -38.94
C SER A 424 -14.80 -0.96 -37.88
N ASN A 425 -15.15 0.31 -37.75
CA ASN A 425 -16.16 0.86 -36.83
C ASN A 425 -15.94 0.48 -35.36
N VAL A 426 -14.70 0.58 -34.89
CA VAL A 426 -14.38 0.54 -33.45
C VAL A 426 -14.78 1.89 -32.85
N GLN A 427 -15.58 1.89 -31.79
CA GLN A 427 -15.97 3.13 -31.15
C GLN A 427 -14.80 3.68 -30.35
N ARG A 428 -14.45 4.95 -30.61
CA ARG A 428 -13.43 5.72 -29.91
C ARG A 428 -14.08 6.88 -29.18
N ILE A 429 -14.17 6.77 -27.86
CA ILE A 429 -14.60 7.83 -26.95
C ILE A 429 -13.37 8.67 -26.60
N ARG A 430 -13.45 9.98 -26.80
CA ARG A 430 -12.42 10.95 -26.40
C ARG A 430 -12.95 11.78 -25.24
N LEU A 431 -12.17 11.85 -24.18
CA LEU A 431 -12.45 12.54 -22.93
C LEU A 431 -11.36 13.59 -22.70
N SER A 432 -11.75 14.86 -22.67
CA SER A 432 -10.86 15.98 -22.30
C SER A 432 -10.93 16.24 -20.79
N PRO A 433 -10.02 17.06 -20.22
CA PRO A 433 -10.01 17.33 -18.78
C PRO A 433 -11.37 17.83 -18.27
N GLY A 434 -11.83 17.26 -17.16
CA GLY A 434 -13.16 17.49 -16.58
C GLY A 434 -14.27 16.61 -17.16
N ASN A 435 -14.03 15.86 -18.24
CA ASN A 435 -15.00 14.88 -18.71
C ASN A 435 -15.06 13.65 -17.80
N THR A 436 -16.23 13.00 -17.83
CA THR A 436 -16.57 11.82 -17.04
C THR A 436 -16.87 10.64 -17.95
N ILE A 437 -16.64 9.43 -17.45
CA ILE A 437 -17.08 8.17 -18.04
C ILE A 437 -17.46 7.18 -16.94
N ASN A 438 -18.47 6.36 -17.16
CA ASN A 438 -18.70 5.17 -16.34
C ASN A 438 -18.19 3.94 -17.10
N LEU A 439 -17.14 3.26 -16.62
CA LEU A 439 -16.48 2.17 -17.39
C LEU A 439 -17.34 0.90 -17.54
N SER A 440 -18.35 0.70 -16.69
CA SER A 440 -19.26 -0.45 -16.83
C SER A 440 -20.30 -0.27 -17.94
N THR A 441 -20.79 0.97 -18.12
CA THR A 441 -21.84 1.30 -19.10
C THR A 441 -21.30 2.02 -20.33
N PHE A 442 -20.07 2.55 -20.24
CA PHE A 442 -19.45 3.52 -21.13
C PHE A 442 -20.28 4.79 -21.34
N SER A 443 -21.21 5.13 -20.43
CA SER A 443 -21.87 6.44 -20.45
C SER A 443 -20.84 7.53 -20.17
N HIS A 444 -20.79 8.58 -21.00
CA HIS A 444 -19.73 9.58 -20.93
C HIS A 444 -20.20 11.00 -21.24
N SER A 445 -19.43 11.98 -20.82
CA SER A 445 -19.60 13.39 -21.19
C SER A 445 -18.67 13.85 -22.32
N GLY A 446 -17.81 12.96 -22.83
CA GLY A 446 -16.91 13.22 -23.95
C GLY A 446 -17.56 13.09 -25.32
N SER A 447 -16.75 12.98 -26.36
CA SER A 447 -17.20 12.77 -27.75
C SER A 447 -16.86 11.36 -28.23
N ALA A 448 -17.72 10.76 -29.06
CA ALA A 448 -17.47 9.44 -29.63
C ALA A 448 -17.54 9.50 -31.15
N ILE A 449 -16.63 8.80 -31.81
CA ILE A 449 -16.73 8.49 -33.24
C ILE A 449 -16.39 7.03 -33.46
N ASP A 450 -16.77 6.51 -34.61
CA ASP A 450 -16.28 5.22 -35.09
C ASP A 450 -14.98 5.43 -35.89
N ILE A 451 -13.96 4.62 -35.59
CA ILE A 451 -12.70 4.59 -36.32
C ILE A 451 -12.50 3.24 -36.98
N SER A 452 -11.76 3.21 -38.08
CA SER A 452 -11.41 2.00 -38.81
C SER A 452 -9.92 1.98 -39.14
N ILE A 453 -9.33 0.79 -39.08
CA ILE A 453 -7.97 0.49 -39.53
C ILE A 453 -8.04 -0.39 -40.77
N ASN A 454 -7.31 0.01 -41.82
CA ASN A 454 -7.02 -0.83 -42.97
C ASN A 454 -5.53 -0.74 -43.31
N GLY A 455 -4.77 -1.73 -42.86
CA GLY A 455 -3.32 -1.81 -43.05
C GLY A 455 -2.86 -2.02 -44.50
N ASN A 456 -3.77 -2.22 -45.47
CA ASN A 456 -3.43 -2.24 -46.89
C ASN A 456 -3.21 -0.84 -47.47
N ASN A 457 -3.63 0.20 -46.75
CA ASN A 457 -3.57 1.58 -47.21
C ASN A 457 -2.36 2.30 -46.62
N ASN A 458 -1.75 3.19 -47.42
CA ASN A 458 -0.70 4.10 -46.92
C ASN A 458 -1.22 5.01 -45.78
N ASN A 459 -2.47 5.46 -45.87
CA ASN A 459 -3.19 6.10 -44.77
C ASN A 459 -4.17 5.07 -44.20
N PHE A 460 -3.77 4.39 -43.14
CA PHE A 460 -4.50 3.24 -42.60
C PHE A 460 -5.64 3.61 -41.65
N TYR A 461 -5.77 4.88 -41.23
CA TYR A 461 -6.88 5.34 -40.40
C TYR A 461 -8.06 5.90 -41.22
N SER A 462 -9.28 5.60 -40.78
CA SER A 462 -10.50 6.32 -41.17
C SER A 462 -11.29 6.68 -39.92
N PRO A 463 -11.53 7.97 -39.63
CA PRO A 463 -11.07 9.15 -40.37
C PRO A 463 -9.54 9.29 -40.35
N LEU A 464 -9.01 10.14 -41.25
CA LEU A 464 -7.56 10.36 -41.39
C LEU A 464 -6.88 10.84 -40.09
N ASN A 465 -7.59 11.63 -39.27
CA ASN A 465 -7.14 11.97 -37.94
C ASN A 465 -8.05 11.31 -36.89
N PRO A 466 -7.60 10.24 -36.23
CA PRO A 466 -8.41 9.52 -35.27
C PRO A 466 -8.39 10.13 -33.85
N TYR A 467 -7.50 11.09 -33.54
CA TYR A 467 -7.33 11.70 -32.21
C TYR A 467 -8.32 12.80 -31.85
#